data_AF-G9WVZ5-F1
#
_entry.id   AF-G9WVZ5-F1
#
_cell.length_a   1.000
_cell.length_b   1.000
_cell.length_c   1.000
_cell.angle_alpha   90.00
_cell.angle_beta   90.00
_cell.angle_gamma   90.00
#
_symmetry.space_group_name_H-M   'P 1'
#
loop_
_entity.id
_entity.type
_entity.pdbx_description
1 polymer ?
#
loop_
_entity_poly.entity_id
_entity_poly.type
_entity_poly.pdbx_seq_one_letter_code
_entity_poly.pdbx_strand_id
1 'polypeptide(L)'
;MLFQIIRTDITKMQLDAIVNPANPMPGYAAGIDSAVYKAAKKLTKLACEWAESDEEAAEITEESFAKRISLSLIWMTSGGSFSAYFDDDDLFFGHSITVCGSPKKGLLSADIEG
;
A
#
# COMPACT_ATOMS: atom_id res chain seq x y z
N MET A 1 -7.31 15.10 17.91
CA MET A 1 -7.96 13.91 18.49
C MET A 1 -7.02 13.32 19.53
N LEU A 2 -7.55 12.80 20.65
CA LEU A 2 -6.74 12.06 21.63
C LEU A 2 -6.54 10.62 21.16
N PHE A 3 -5.32 10.11 21.29
CA PHE A 3 -5.03 8.68 21.18
C PHE A 3 -5.69 7.94 22.37
N GLN A 4 -6.46 6.90 22.08
CA GLN A 4 -7.13 6.08 23.09
C GLN A 4 -6.74 4.61 22.91
N ILE A 5 -6.37 3.96 24.01
CA ILE A 5 -6.18 2.51 24.06
C ILE A 5 -7.43 1.91 24.70
N ILE A 6 -8.18 1.11 23.94
CA ILE A 6 -9.38 0.40 24.40
C ILE A 6 -9.07 -1.10 24.41
N ARG A 7 -9.37 -1.79 25.51
CA ARG A 7 -9.21 -3.26 25.62
C ARG A 7 -10.59 -3.93 25.58
N THR A 8 -10.94 -4.49 24.43
CA THR A 8 -12.18 -5.22 24.21
C THR A 8 -11.99 -6.23 23.06
N ASP A 9 -13.00 -7.06 22.80
CA ASP A 9 -13.07 -7.89 21.59
C ASP A 9 -13.26 -6.99 20.36
N ILE A 10 -12.37 -7.10 19.36
CA ILE A 10 -12.41 -6.29 18.15
C ILE A 10 -13.71 -6.44 17.38
N THR A 11 -14.35 -7.61 17.42
CA THR A 11 -15.63 -7.88 16.75
C THR A 11 -16.80 -7.13 17.39
N LYS A 12 -16.60 -6.60 18.60
CA LYS A 12 -17.58 -5.79 19.33
C LYS A 12 -17.30 -4.29 19.22
N MET A 13 -16.22 -3.89 18.55
CA MET A 13 -15.89 -2.47 18.38
C MET A 13 -16.72 -1.88 17.22
N GLN A 14 -17.34 -0.73 17.45
CA GLN A 14 -17.86 0.10 16.37
C GLN A 14 -16.73 1.02 15.92
N LEU A 15 -16.15 0.72 14.77
CA LEU A 15 -15.04 1.44 14.18
C LEU A 15 -15.39 1.81 12.74
N ASP A 16 -14.96 2.98 12.31
CA ASP A 16 -15.06 3.37 10.91
C ASP A 16 -14.07 2.59 10.03
N ALA A 17 -12.95 2.14 10.63
CA ALA A 17 -11.90 1.39 9.97
C ALA A 17 -11.10 0.53 10.95
N ILE A 18 -10.59 -0.60 10.46
CA ILE A 18 -9.57 -1.41 11.12
C ILE A 18 -8.33 -1.38 10.22
N VAL A 19 -7.20 -0.95 10.77
CA VAL A 19 -5.90 -1.04 10.09
C VAL A 19 -5.19 -2.27 10.64
N ASN A 20 -5.03 -3.29 9.81
CA ASN A 20 -4.16 -4.42 10.13
C ASN A 20 -2.83 -4.22 9.40
N PRO A 21 -1.69 -4.05 10.11
CA PRO A 21 -0.40 -4.08 9.45
C PRO A 21 -0.22 -5.46 8.81
N ALA A 22 -0.09 -5.46 7.48
CA ALA A 22 -0.04 -6.66 6.66
C ALA A 22 1.19 -7.53 6.99
N ASN A 23 1.10 -8.80 6.59
CA ASN A 23 2.24 -9.71 6.59
C ASN A 23 3.34 -9.15 5.65
N PRO A 24 4.64 -9.17 6.03
CA PRO A 24 5.74 -8.81 5.13
C PRO A 24 5.78 -9.66 3.84
N MET A 25 5.18 -10.85 3.87
CA MET A 25 4.83 -11.58 2.65
C MET A 25 3.33 -11.42 2.42
N PRO A 26 2.89 -10.43 1.62
CA PRO A 26 1.49 -10.23 1.35
C PRO A 26 0.88 -11.51 0.74
N GLY A 27 -0.35 -11.81 1.13
CA GLY A 27 -1.20 -12.81 0.48
C GLY A 27 -2.41 -12.11 -0.12
N TYR A 28 -3.02 -12.66 -1.18
CA TYR A 28 -4.16 -12.00 -1.82
C TYR A 28 -5.39 -11.99 -0.89
N ALA A 29 -5.56 -10.91 -0.13
CA ALA A 29 -6.65 -10.68 0.81
C ALA A 29 -7.20 -9.24 0.71
N ALA A 30 -8.42 -9.04 1.20
CA ALA A 30 -9.03 -7.72 1.26
C ALA A 30 -8.30 -6.81 2.24
N GLY A 31 -8.22 -5.50 1.94
CA GLY A 31 -7.57 -4.51 2.78
C GLY A 31 -6.29 -3.95 2.15
N ILE A 32 -5.27 -3.71 2.98
CA ILE A 32 -3.99 -3.13 2.54
C ILE A 32 -3.19 -4.07 1.64
N ASP A 33 -3.28 -5.38 1.82
CA ASP A 33 -2.64 -6.36 0.93
C ASP A 33 -3.08 -6.14 -0.52
N SER A 34 -4.37 -5.88 -0.75
CA SER A 34 -4.90 -5.54 -2.08
C SER A 34 -4.32 -4.23 -2.64
N ALA A 35 -3.97 -3.27 -1.78
CA ALA A 35 -3.34 -2.01 -2.18
C ALA A 35 -1.94 -2.26 -2.75
N VAL A 36 -1.15 -3.09 -2.05
CA VAL A 36 0.19 -3.52 -2.50
C VAL A 36 0.13 -4.21 -3.85
N TYR A 37 -0.75 -5.21 -4.03
CA TYR A 37 -0.87 -5.92 -5.31
C TYR A 37 -1.34 -5.03 -6.45
N LYS A 38 -2.29 -4.12 -6.19
CA LYS A 38 -2.74 -3.18 -7.22
C LYS A 38 -1.62 -2.21 -7.62
N ALA A 39 -0.87 -1.70 -6.65
CA ALA A 39 0.27 -0.84 -6.91
C ALA A 39 1.33 -1.57 -7.73
N ALA A 40 1.74 -2.77 -7.29
CA ALA A 40 2.70 -3.58 -8.01
C ALA A 40 2.25 -3.84 -9.46
N LYS A 41 1.03 -4.36 -9.64
CA LYS A 41 0.48 -4.62 -10.97
C LYS A 41 0.42 -3.39 -11.87
N LYS A 42 0.06 -2.23 -11.33
CA LYS A 42 -0.03 -0.99 -12.13
C LYS A 42 1.34 -0.41 -12.47
N LEU A 43 2.28 -0.48 -11.53
CA LEU A 43 3.53 0.27 -11.57
C LEU A 43 4.75 -0.58 -11.95
N THR A 44 4.63 -1.91 -12.07
CA THR A 44 5.77 -2.80 -12.43
C THR A 44 6.49 -2.36 -13.69
N LYS A 45 5.76 -1.97 -14.75
CA LYS A 45 6.40 -1.51 -15.98
C LYS A 45 7.22 -0.23 -15.74
N LEU A 46 6.68 0.70 -14.97
CA LEU A 46 7.37 1.94 -14.61
C LEU A 46 8.58 1.64 -13.71
N ALA A 47 8.45 0.69 -12.79
CA ALA A 47 9.54 0.21 -11.96
C ALA A 47 10.70 -0.36 -12.81
N CYS A 48 10.40 -1.15 -13.84
CA CYS A 48 11.43 -1.61 -14.80
C CYS A 48 12.08 -0.46 -15.56
N GLU A 49 11.34 0.60 -15.90
CA GLU A 49 11.86 1.79 -16.60
C GLU A 49 12.79 2.64 -15.71
N TRP A 50 12.70 2.50 -14.38
CA TRP A 50 13.51 3.23 -13.39
C TRP A 50 14.69 2.42 -12.84
N ALA A 51 14.76 1.13 -13.15
CA ALA A 51 15.85 0.26 -12.74
C ALA A 51 17.21 0.81 -13.20
N GLU A 52 18.26 0.59 -12.40
CA GLU A 52 19.58 1.14 -12.70
C GLU A 52 20.30 0.38 -13.82
N SER A 53 19.88 -0.84 -14.12
CA SER A 53 20.43 -1.67 -15.20
C SER A 53 19.39 -2.61 -15.83
N ASP A 54 19.73 -3.14 -17.01
CA ASP A 54 18.91 -4.13 -17.70
C ASP A 54 18.79 -5.44 -16.89
N GLU A 55 19.83 -5.80 -16.13
CA GLU A 55 19.81 -6.96 -15.24
C GLU A 55 18.82 -6.76 -14.09
N GLU A 56 18.82 -5.60 -13.43
CA GLU A 56 17.83 -5.30 -12.38
C GLU A 56 16.42 -5.26 -12.97
N ALA A 57 16.22 -4.61 -14.12
CA ALA A 57 14.92 -4.55 -14.79
C ALA A 57 14.35 -5.94 -15.09
N ALA A 58 15.21 -6.91 -15.42
CA ALA A 58 14.81 -8.30 -15.67
C ALA A 58 14.37 -9.05 -14.40
N GLU A 59 14.80 -8.62 -13.21
CA GLU A 59 14.40 -9.19 -11.92
C GLU A 59 13.10 -8.58 -11.37
N ILE A 60 12.66 -7.45 -11.91
CA ILE A 60 11.43 -6.75 -11.51
C ILE A 60 10.22 -7.42 -12.18
N THR A 61 9.51 -8.23 -11.40
CA THR A 61 8.22 -8.84 -11.71
C THR A 61 7.14 -8.23 -10.82
N GLU A 62 5.86 -8.40 -11.16
CA GLU A 62 4.78 -7.95 -10.26
C GLU A 62 4.93 -8.55 -8.85
N GLU A 63 5.40 -9.79 -8.74
CA GLU A 63 5.60 -10.47 -7.46
C GLU A 63 6.82 -9.95 -6.70
N SER A 64 7.97 -9.83 -7.35
CA SER A 64 9.19 -9.33 -6.70
C SER A 64 9.05 -7.85 -6.33
N PHE A 65 8.37 -7.06 -7.15
CA PHE A 65 8.08 -5.66 -6.84
C PHE A 65 7.08 -5.51 -5.68
N ALA A 66 6.01 -6.31 -5.63
CA ALA A 66 5.09 -6.32 -4.48
C ALA A 66 5.79 -6.59 -3.14
N LYS A 67 6.89 -7.36 -3.14
CA LYS A 67 7.70 -7.63 -1.94
C LYS A 67 8.59 -6.46 -1.53
N ARG A 68 8.91 -5.54 -2.44
CA ARG A 68 9.64 -4.29 -2.15
C ARG A 68 8.73 -3.22 -1.56
N ILE A 69 7.43 -3.25 -1.88
CA ILE A 69 6.44 -2.26 -1.42
C ILE A 69 6.09 -2.47 0.06
N SER A 70 6.34 -1.47 0.90
CA SER A 70 6.07 -1.50 2.33
C SER A 70 5.29 -0.27 2.80
N LEU A 71 4.30 -0.44 3.68
CA LEU A 71 3.45 0.65 4.14
C LEU A 71 4.22 1.59 5.08
N SER A 72 4.31 2.87 4.73
CA SER A 72 4.98 3.90 5.54
C SER A 72 4.00 4.76 6.33
N LEU A 73 2.90 5.17 5.69
CA LEU A 73 1.87 6.01 6.29
C LEU A 73 0.48 5.64 5.76
N ILE A 74 -0.53 5.74 6.61
CA ILE A 74 -1.93 5.72 6.17
C ILE A 74 -2.67 6.91 6.74
N TRP A 75 -3.34 7.65 5.85
CA TRP A 75 -4.21 8.76 6.18
C TRP A 75 -5.65 8.42 5.81
N MET A 76 -6.61 8.79 6.65
CA MET A 76 -8.02 8.52 6.40
C MET A 76 -8.89 9.70 6.83
N THR A 77 -9.86 10.02 5.98
CA THR A 77 -10.88 11.03 6.24
C THR A 77 -12.02 10.45 7.07
N SER A 78 -12.82 11.30 7.73
CA SER A 78 -14.03 10.88 8.45
C SER A 78 -15.10 10.23 7.55
N GLY A 79 -15.05 10.48 6.23
CA GLY A 79 -15.90 9.82 5.24
C GLY A 79 -15.38 8.44 4.79
N GLY A 80 -14.27 7.99 5.37
CA GLY A 80 -13.62 6.71 5.08
C GLY A 80 -12.83 6.67 3.77
N SER A 81 -12.65 7.79 3.06
CA SER A 81 -11.64 7.83 1.99
C SER A 81 -10.25 7.82 2.62
N PHE A 82 -9.34 7.03 2.06
CA PHE A 82 -7.98 6.87 2.57
C PHE A 82 -6.93 7.06 1.48
N SER A 83 -5.74 7.42 1.93
CA SER A 83 -4.48 7.44 1.18
C SER A 83 -3.46 6.62 1.96
N ALA A 84 -2.92 5.59 1.34
CA ALA A 84 -1.85 4.77 1.89
C ALA A 84 -0.58 5.06 1.10
N TYR A 85 0.48 5.43 1.81
CA TYR A 85 1.80 5.72 1.27
C TYR A 85 2.70 4.53 1.52
N PHE A 86 3.44 4.14 0.50
CA PHE A 86 4.34 3.01 0.54
C PHE A 86 5.72 3.42 0.05
N ASP A 87 6.74 2.83 0.67
CA ASP A 87 8.12 2.86 0.21
C ASP A 87 8.39 1.62 -0.66
N ASP A 88 9.36 1.70 -1.57
CA ASP A 88 9.68 0.67 -2.58
C ASP A 88 11.14 0.18 -2.54
N ASP A 89 11.78 0.32 -1.37
CA ASP A 89 13.20 0.01 -1.18
C ASP A 89 14.13 0.86 -2.07
N ASP A 90 13.76 2.14 -2.23
CA ASP A 90 14.48 3.18 -2.99
C ASP A 90 14.56 2.97 -4.51
N LEU A 91 13.74 2.07 -5.05
CA LEU A 91 13.57 1.85 -6.49
C LEU A 91 13.07 3.11 -7.23
N PHE A 92 12.26 3.95 -6.57
CA PHE A 92 11.83 5.25 -7.10
C PHE A 92 12.61 6.44 -6.53
N PHE A 93 13.87 6.26 -6.12
CA PHE A 93 14.78 7.34 -5.70
C PHE A 93 14.15 8.32 -4.69
N GLY A 94 13.57 7.79 -3.62
CA GLY A 94 12.91 8.56 -2.56
C GLY A 94 11.50 9.10 -2.86
N HIS A 95 10.88 8.79 -4.00
CA HIS A 95 9.44 9.04 -4.20
C HIS A 95 8.62 8.00 -3.45
N SER A 96 7.38 8.33 -3.11
CA SER A 96 6.45 7.41 -2.47
C SER A 96 5.40 6.90 -3.44
N ILE A 97 5.03 5.63 -3.29
CA ILE A 97 3.85 5.08 -3.94
C ILE A 97 2.62 5.46 -3.11
N THR A 98 1.66 6.15 -3.71
CA THR A 98 0.41 6.54 -3.06
C THR A 98 -0.75 5.74 -3.64
N VAL A 99 -1.46 5.02 -2.77
CA VAL A 99 -2.68 4.28 -3.12
C VAL A 99 -3.89 4.91 -2.44
N CYS A 100 -4.84 5.38 -3.25
CA CYS A 100 -6.06 6.01 -2.76
C CYS A 100 -7.26 5.06 -2.87
N GLY A 101 -8.20 5.14 -1.92
CA GLY A 101 -9.39 4.30 -1.93
C GLY A 101 -10.47 4.74 -0.94
N SER A 102 -11.56 3.97 -0.90
CA SER A 102 -12.60 4.08 0.11
C SER A 102 -13.33 2.74 0.30
N PRO A 103 -13.97 2.47 1.44
CA PRO A 103 -14.79 1.27 1.62
C PRO A 103 -15.89 1.13 0.56
N LYS A 104 -16.49 2.25 0.11
CA LYS A 104 -17.60 2.23 -0.86
C LYS A 104 -17.14 1.94 -2.30
N LYS A 105 -16.00 2.47 -2.71
CA LYS A 105 -15.50 2.37 -4.10
C LYS A 105 -14.34 1.38 -4.26
N GLY A 106 -13.82 0.83 -3.16
CA GLY A 106 -12.57 0.09 -3.13
C GLY A 106 -11.36 0.99 -3.44
N LEU A 107 -10.29 0.36 -3.93
CA LEU A 107 -9.06 1.03 -4.36
C LEU A 107 -9.28 1.74 -5.70
N LEU A 108 -9.00 3.05 -5.72
CA LEU A 108 -9.25 3.97 -6.83
C LEU A 108 -8.01 4.18 -7.71
N SER A 109 -6.85 4.37 -7.10
CA SER A 109 -5.61 4.68 -7.84
C SER A 109 -4.37 4.19 -7.08
N ALA A 110 -3.24 4.17 -7.79
CA ALA A 110 -1.92 3.83 -7.28
C ALA A 110 -0.92 4.60 -8.14
N ASP A 111 -0.29 5.62 -7.60
CA ASP A 111 0.47 6.62 -8.35
C ASP A 111 1.78 6.93 -7.62
N ILE A 112 2.78 7.45 -8.33
CA ILE A 112 4.03 7.94 -7.72
C ILE A 112 3.83 9.40 -7.33
N GLU A 113 4.17 9.75 -6.09
CA GLU A 113 4.11 11.11 -5.56
C GLU A 113 5.41 11.45 -4.82
N GLY A 114 5.82 12.72 -4.86
CA GLY A 114 7.09 13.20 -4.33
C GLY A 114 7.65 14.31 -5.20
#